data_AF-A0A8J7XLN3-F1
#
_entry.id   AF-A0A8J7XLN3-F1
#
_cell.length_a   1.000
_cell.length_b   1.000
_cell.length_c   1.000
_cell.angle_alpha   90.00
_cell.angle_beta   90.00
_cell.angle_gamma   90.00
#
_symmetry.space_group_name_H-M   'P 1'
#
loop_
_entity.id
_entity.type
_entity.pdbx_description
1 polymer ?
#
loop_
_entity_poly.entity_id
_entity_poly.type
_entity_poly.pdbx_seq_one_letter_code
_entity_poly.pdbx_strand_id
1 'polypeptide(L)'
;MNSEFMWKIILLWFAVVVTILCIAREWSVAVFGVTYGLGFGGITYKYRRKIKPFLEKVHLNNFGGFLFIAVTVTITEEVYCYALGNQIAHPVLWVDLILVTVMWLVWFSTWYFWLSKWYSFEEKEVLLVAGSTGISYEFVGTGEIFRNPLGIFLAAPLAVVVYAAIFVLPMQVITFTGENTRRMKLVAGVLLPFVLTIPVALVLYLVLSLFGIL
;
A
#
# COMPACT_ATOMS: atom_id res chain seq x y z
N MET A 1 -14.91 -18.71 5.97
CA MET A 1 -15.51 -17.84 4.95
C MET A 1 -14.64 -17.91 3.70
N ASN A 2 -15.19 -18.20 2.52
CA ASN A 2 -14.41 -18.42 1.30
C ASN A 2 -13.75 -17.09 0.85
N SER A 3 -12.46 -17.10 0.49
CA SER A 3 -11.71 -15.88 0.11
C SER A 3 -12.33 -15.16 -1.09
N GLU A 4 -12.93 -15.92 -2.01
CA GLU A 4 -13.66 -15.38 -3.16
C GLU A 4 -14.89 -14.59 -2.75
N PHE A 5 -15.57 -14.98 -1.67
CA PHE A 5 -16.74 -14.27 -1.16
C PHE A 5 -16.35 -12.92 -0.56
N MET A 6 -15.22 -12.84 0.15
CA MET A 6 -14.70 -11.57 0.68
C MET A 6 -14.34 -10.59 -0.45
N TRP A 7 -13.67 -11.07 -1.50
CA TRP A 7 -13.35 -10.21 -2.65
C TRP A 7 -14.60 -9.71 -3.36
N LYS A 8 -15.64 -10.53 -3.49
CA LYS A 8 -16.93 -10.08 -4.04
C LYS A 8 -17.55 -8.97 -3.19
N ILE A 9 -17.50 -9.09 -1.86
CA ILE A 9 -18.00 -8.05 -0.95
C ILE A 9 -17.17 -6.76 -1.10
N ILE A 10 -15.84 -6.86 -1.10
CA ILE A 10 -14.94 -5.71 -1.24
C ILE A 10 -15.17 -5.00 -2.58
N LEU A 11 -15.29 -5.76 -3.68
CA LEU A 11 -15.54 -5.20 -5.02
C LEU A 11 -16.93 -4.58 -5.16
N LEU A 12 -17.96 -5.23 -4.60
CA LEU A 12 -19.31 -4.66 -4.57
C LEU A 12 -19.33 -3.35 -3.78
N TRP A 13 -18.70 -3.34 -2.60
CA TRP A 13 -18.63 -2.15 -1.79
C TRP A 13 -17.78 -1.06 -2.43
N PHE A 14 -16.65 -1.42 -3.06
CA PHE A 14 -15.86 -0.50 -3.86
C PHE A 14 -16.71 0.17 -4.95
N ALA A 15 -17.57 -0.58 -5.65
CA ALA A 15 -18.47 -0.01 -6.64
C ALA A 15 -19.48 0.98 -6.02
N VAL A 16 -20.00 0.68 -4.84
CA VAL A 16 -20.85 1.61 -4.06
C VAL A 16 -20.08 2.88 -3.72
N VAL A 17 -18.85 2.76 -3.20
CA VAL A 17 -18.00 3.89 -2.82
C VAL A 17 -17.67 4.78 -4.01
N VAL A 18 -17.25 4.19 -5.14
CA VAL A 18 -16.99 4.93 -6.37
C VAL A 18 -18.25 5.64 -6.86
N THR A 19 -19.42 4.99 -6.78
CA THR A 19 -20.70 5.63 -7.15
C THR A 19 -20.99 6.84 -6.27
N ILE A 20 -20.79 6.73 -4.95
CA ILE A 20 -20.95 7.83 -4.01
C ILE A 20 -19.99 8.98 -4.35
N LEU A 21 -18.72 8.68 -4.61
CA LEU A 21 -17.71 9.69 -4.98
C LEU A 21 -18.08 10.40 -6.29
N CYS A 22 -18.54 9.67 -7.30
CA CYS A 22 -19.03 10.26 -8.54
C CYS A 22 -20.23 11.20 -8.32
N ILE A 23 -21.20 10.80 -7.46
CA ILE A 23 -22.34 11.65 -7.09
C ILE A 23 -21.87 12.90 -6.33
N ALA A 24 -20.89 12.75 -5.44
CA ALA A 24 -20.26 13.83 -4.68
C ALA A 24 -19.34 14.73 -5.54
N ARG A 25 -19.12 14.38 -6.82
CA ARG A 25 -18.22 15.07 -7.76
C ARG A 25 -16.74 14.98 -7.40
N GLU A 26 -16.36 13.99 -6.60
CA GLU A 26 -14.98 13.64 -6.25
C GLU A 26 -14.35 12.78 -7.36
N TRP A 27 -14.35 13.30 -8.59
CA TRP A 27 -13.96 12.56 -9.79
C TRP A 27 -12.51 12.11 -9.78
N SER A 28 -11.62 12.92 -9.21
CA SER A 28 -10.20 12.62 -9.09
C SER A 28 -9.97 11.34 -8.28
N VAL A 29 -10.62 11.20 -7.12
CA VAL A 29 -10.53 10.03 -6.24
C VAL A 29 -11.19 8.81 -6.89
N ALA A 30 -12.36 9.00 -7.52
CA ALA A 30 -13.06 7.93 -8.22
C ALA A 30 -12.24 7.36 -9.39
N VAL A 31 -11.69 8.23 -10.25
CA VAL A 31 -10.84 7.83 -11.38
C VAL A 31 -9.60 7.12 -10.86
N PHE A 32 -8.92 7.70 -9.86
CA PHE A 32 -7.76 7.10 -9.23
C PHE A 32 -8.02 5.66 -8.74
N GLY A 33 -9.07 5.47 -7.94
CA GLY A 33 -9.43 4.16 -7.40
C GLY A 33 -9.71 3.12 -8.50
N VAL A 34 -10.43 3.52 -9.56
CA VAL A 34 -10.77 2.62 -10.67
C VAL A 34 -9.54 2.29 -11.51
N THR A 35 -8.75 3.28 -11.92
CA THR A 35 -7.63 3.04 -12.84
C THR A 35 -6.43 2.42 -12.12
N TYR A 36 -6.09 2.89 -10.93
CA TYR A 36 -4.91 2.46 -10.19
C TYR A 36 -5.21 1.22 -9.34
N GLY A 37 -6.24 1.30 -8.49
CA GLY A 37 -6.65 0.19 -7.63
C GLY A 37 -7.14 -1.02 -8.44
N LEU A 38 -8.24 -0.88 -9.19
CA LEU A 38 -8.80 -2.00 -9.96
C LEU A 38 -8.04 -2.28 -11.26
N GLY A 39 -7.72 -1.25 -12.04
CA GLY A 39 -7.07 -1.41 -13.34
C GLY A 39 -5.65 -1.96 -13.19
N PHE A 40 -4.72 -1.14 -12.70
CA PHE A 40 -3.32 -1.52 -12.52
C PHE A 40 -3.18 -2.72 -11.57
N GLY A 41 -3.80 -2.66 -10.38
CA GLY A 41 -3.77 -3.76 -9.42
C GLY A 41 -4.38 -5.05 -9.96
N GLY A 42 -5.55 -4.98 -10.59
CA GLY A 42 -6.26 -6.14 -11.12
C GLY A 42 -5.54 -6.77 -12.31
N ILE A 43 -4.96 -5.98 -13.22
CA ILE A 43 -4.13 -6.48 -14.32
C ILE A 43 -2.90 -7.19 -13.74
N THR A 44 -2.20 -6.55 -12.81
CA THR A 44 -1.02 -7.12 -12.16
C THR A 44 -1.37 -8.44 -11.47
N TYR A 45 -2.47 -8.46 -10.71
CA TYR A 45 -2.94 -9.67 -10.04
C TYR A 45 -3.31 -10.77 -11.03
N LYS A 46 -4.02 -10.45 -12.12
CA LYS A 46 -4.40 -11.42 -13.16
C LYS A 46 -3.18 -12.08 -13.80
N TYR A 47 -2.13 -11.30 -14.06
CA TYR A 47 -0.92 -11.78 -14.74
C TYR A 47 0.22 -12.20 -13.80
N ARG A 48 0.02 -12.18 -12.48
CA ARG A 48 1.04 -12.46 -11.46
C ARG A 48 1.87 -13.74 -11.69
N ARG A 49 1.22 -14.82 -12.16
CA ARG A 49 1.90 -16.11 -12.46
C ARG A 49 2.90 -16.00 -13.61
N LYS A 50 2.76 -14.99 -14.47
CA LYS A 50 3.71 -14.66 -15.55
C LYS A 50 4.73 -13.60 -15.11
N ILE A 51 4.35 -12.73 -14.17
CA ILE A 51 5.21 -11.66 -13.64
C ILE A 51 6.39 -12.26 -12.87
N LYS A 52 6.14 -13.20 -11.94
CA LYS A 52 7.23 -13.76 -11.11
C LYS A 52 8.37 -14.38 -11.96
N PRO A 53 8.10 -15.30 -12.91
CA PRO A 53 9.14 -15.82 -13.79
C PRO A 53 9.82 -14.75 -14.65
N PHE A 54 9.08 -13.72 -15.05
CA PHE A 54 9.67 -12.58 -15.78
C PHE A 54 10.66 -11.82 -14.91
N LEU A 55 10.31 -11.48 -13.67
CA LEU A 55 11.19 -10.80 -12.71
C LEU A 55 12.43 -11.64 -12.38
N GLU A 56 12.28 -12.96 -12.26
CA GLU A 56 13.40 -13.89 -12.12
C GLU A 56 14.32 -13.87 -13.35
N LYS A 57 13.75 -13.89 -14.57
CA LYS A 57 14.51 -13.82 -15.83
C LYS A 57 15.33 -12.54 -15.97
N VAL A 58 14.82 -11.41 -15.48
CA VAL A 58 15.53 -10.11 -15.50
C VAL A 58 16.38 -9.86 -14.25
N HIS A 59 16.57 -10.88 -13.39
CA HIS A 59 17.37 -10.79 -12.17
C HIS A 59 16.89 -9.72 -11.17
N LEU A 60 15.59 -9.43 -11.15
CA LEU A 60 14.94 -8.55 -10.17
C LEU A 60 14.37 -9.33 -8.97
N ASN A 61 14.70 -10.62 -8.84
CA ASN A 61 14.25 -11.50 -7.76
C ASN A 61 15.10 -11.36 -6.47
N ASN A 62 15.72 -10.21 -6.24
CA ASN A 62 16.57 -9.93 -5.08
C ASN A 62 16.07 -8.68 -4.33
N PHE A 63 16.73 -8.34 -3.22
CA PHE A 63 16.35 -7.21 -2.39
C PHE A 63 16.32 -5.88 -3.14
N GLY A 64 17.34 -5.62 -3.97
CA GLY A 64 17.42 -4.40 -4.76
C GLY A 64 16.28 -4.31 -5.77
N GLY A 65 15.99 -5.42 -6.48
CA GLY A 65 14.87 -5.49 -7.42
C GLY A 65 13.52 -5.30 -6.74
N PHE A 66 13.34 -5.89 -5.56
CA PHE A 66 12.14 -5.68 -4.73
C PHE A 66 11.94 -4.21 -4.35
N LEU A 67 12.96 -3.54 -3.80
CA LEU A 67 12.85 -2.12 -3.43
C LEU A 67 12.64 -1.23 -4.66
N PHE A 68 13.33 -1.51 -5.77
CA PHE A 68 13.18 -0.77 -7.01
C PHE A 68 11.73 -0.80 -7.51
N ILE A 69 11.13 -1.99 -7.56
CA ILE A 69 9.73 -2.17 -7.98
C ILE A 69 8.80 -1.45 -7.00
N ALA A 70 9.00 -1.66 -5.70
CA ALA A 70 8.20 -1.03 -4.65
C ALA A 70 8.18 0.50 -4.76
N VAL A 71 9.36 1.11 -4.77
CA VAL A 71 9.50 2.57 -4.88
C VAL A 71 8.94 3.09 -6.19
N THR A 72 9.16 2.39 -7.32
CA THR A 72 8.61 2.82 -8.62
C THR A 72 7.09 2.83 -8.61
N VAL A 73 6.46 1.78 -8.08
CA VAL A 73 5.00 1.68 -7.97
C VAL A 73 4.46 2.80 -7.07
N THR A 74 5.07 3.02 -5.92
CA THR A 74 4.66 4.08 -4.99
C THR A 74 4.85 5.48 -5.57
N ILE A 75 6.00 5.79 -6.18
CA ILE A 75 6.22 7.12 -6.81
C ILE A 75 5.22 7.34 -7.94
N THR A 76 4.94 6.32 -8.76
CA THR A 76 3.98 6.42 -9.85
C THR A 76 2.58 6.70 -9.32
N GLU A 77 2.21 6.07 -8.20
CA GLU A 77 0.94 6.30 -7.52
C GLU A 77 0.82 7.77 -7.07
N GLU A 78 1.82 8.30 -6.36
CA GLU A 78 1.83 9.70 -5.92
C GLU A 78 1.76 10.69 -7.08
N VAL A 79 2.60 10.51 -8.10
CA VAL A 79 2.59 11.39 -9.29
C VAL A 79 1.22 11.35 -9.98
N TYR A 80 0.59 10.17 -10.04
CA TYR A 80 -0.72 10.01 -10.65
C TYR A 80 -1.82 10.68 -9.81
N CYS A 81 -1.77 10.59 -8.48
CA CYS A 81 -2.65 11.31 -7.58
C CYS A 81 -2.54 12.83 -7.76
N TYR A 82 -1.32 13.37 -7.78
CA TYR A 82 -1.10 14.79 -8.04
C TYR A 82 -1.61 15.24 -9.41
N ALA A 83 -1.40 14.43 -10.46
CA ALA A 83 -1.89 14.72 -11.80
C ALA A 83 -3.43 14.77 -11.86
N LEU A 84 -4.12 14.02 -11.00
CA LEU A 84 -5.57 14.05 -10.84
C LEU A 84 -6.05 15.17 -9.91
N GLY A 85 -5.15 15.95 -9.32
CA GLY A 85 -5.47 17.01 -8.37
C GLY A 85 -5.72 16.53 -6.94
N ASN A 86 -5.37 15.29 -6.62
CA ASN A 86 -5.41 14.75 -5.26
C ASN A 86 -4.09 15.04 -4.55
N GLN A 87 -4.18 15.39 -3.27
CA GLN A 87 -3.02 15.48 -2.38
C GLN A 87 -3.14 14.35 -1.35
N ILE A 88 -2.11 13.51 -1.24
CA ILE A 88 -2.13 12.36 -0.31
C ILE A 88 -1.45 12.73 1.00
N ALA A 89 -0.18 13.17 0.97
CA ALA A 89 0.60 13.39 2.19
C ALA A 89 1.17 14.82 2.34
N HIS A 90 1.55 15.49 1.26
CA HIS A 90 2.03 16.88 1.31
C HIS A 90 1.43 17.73 0.16
N PRO A 91 1.40 19.07 0.22
CA PRO A 91 1.00 19.89 -0.94
C PRO A 91 2.10 20.06 -1.99
N VAL A 92 3.36 19.77 -1.63
CA VAL A 92 4.53 19.97 -2.49
C VAL A 92 5.03 18.61 -2.98
N LEU A 93 4.80 18.30 -4.26
CA LEU A 93 5.06 16.98 -4.85
C LEU A 93 6.46 16.43 -4.55
N TRP A 94 7.52 17.24 -4.73
CA TRP A 94 8.87 16.72 -4.53
C TRP A 94 9.17 16.38 -3.05
N VAL A 95 8.58 17.11 -2.11
CA VAL A 95 8.68 16.80 -0.66
C VAL A 95 7.95 15.50 -0.38
N ASP A 96 6.77 15.34 -0.98
CA ASP A 96 5.95 14.16 -0.85
C ASP A 96 6.68 12.91 -1.36
N LEU A 97 7.25 13.00 -2.57
CA LEU A 97 8.03 11.91 -3.16
C LEU A 97 9.20 11.49 -2.26
N ILE A 98 9.86 12.41 -1.57
CA ILE A 98 10.93 12.08 -0.61
C ILE A 98 10.36 11.37 0.62
N LEU A 99 9.33 11.96 1.26
CA LEU A 99 8.71 11.42 2.47
C LEU A 99 8.21 10.00 2.22
N VAL A 100 7.39 9.85 1.19
CA VAL A 100 6.81 8.60 0.74
C VAL A 100 7.93 7.60 0.44
N THR A 101 8.90 7.93 -0.42
CA THR A 101 9.98 6.98 -0.77
C THR A 101 10.69 6.44 0.47
N VAL A 102 11.09 7.30 1.40
CA VAL A 102 11.87 6.85 2.57
C VAL A 102 11.01 6.05 3.54
N MET A 103 9.78 6.47 3.81
CA MET A 103 8.86 5.73 4.68
C MET A 103 8.53 4.34 4.11
N TRP A 104 8.27 4.28 2.81
CA TRP A 104 8.02 3.03 2.11
C TRP A 104 9.26 2.13 2.06
N LEU A 105 10.47 2.68 1.91
CA LEU A 105 11.70 1.88 1.99
C LEU A 105 11.83 1.14 3.32
N VAL A 106 11.53 1.79 4.45
CA VAL A 106 11.52 1.15 5.77
C VAL A 106 10.46 0.05 5.82
N TRP A 107 9.27 0.35 5.30
CA TRP A 107 8.16 -0.59 5.28
C TRP A 107 8.51 -1.87 4.52
N PHE A 108 8.88 -1.71 3.25
CA PHE A 108 9.22 -2.79 2.35
C PHE A 108 10.45 -3.56 2.84
N SER A 109 11.46 -2.88 3.39
CA SER A 109 12.63 -3.54 3.98
C SER A 109 12.27 -4.40 5.19
N THR A 110 11.33 -3.95 6.02
CA THR A 110 10.83 -4.75 7.17
C THR A 110 10.18 -6.04 6.69
N TRP A 111 9.38 -5.97 5.62
CA TRP A 111 8.81 -7.16 4.98
C TRP A 111 9.88 -8.10 4.43
N TYR A 112 10.83 -7.56 3.67
CA TYR A 112 11.83 -8.36 2.97
C TYR A 112 12.86 -9.00 3.90
N PHE A 113 13.35 -8.30 4.92
CA PHE A 113 14.45 -8.80 5.77
C PHE A 113 14.01 -9.39 7.08
N TRP A 114 12.89 -8.93 7.63
CA TRP A 114 12.42 -9.37 8.93
C TRP A 114 11.27 -10.35 8.77
N LEU A 115 10.12 -9.90 8.26
CA LEU A 115 8.92 -10.73 8.30
C LEU A 115 9.05 -11.98 7.43
N SER A 116 9.69 -11.87 6.26
CA SER A 116 9.91 -13.00 5.32
C SER A 116 10.63 -14.20 5.92
N LYS A 117 11.53 -13.98 6.88
CA LYS A 117 12.36 -15.03 7.49
C LYS A 117 11.68 -15.70 8.68
N TRP A 118 10.76 -15.00 9.35
CA TRP A 118 10.17 -15.44 10.60
C TRP A 118 8.77 -16.02 10.41
N TYR A 119 8.04 -15.56 9.40
CA TYR A 119 6.67 -15.95 9.14
C TYR A 119 6.50 -16.52 7.73
N SER A 120 5.67 -17.55 7.63
CA SER A 120 5.14 -18.01 6.33
C SER A 120 3.83 -17.29 6.06
N PHE A 121 3.78 -16.52 4.98
CA PHE A 121 2.56 -15.88 4.49
C PHE A 121 2.14 -16.50 3.17
N GLU A 122 0.86 -16.85 3.09
CA GLU A 122 0.23 -17.11 1.81
C GLU A 122 -0.01 -15.80 1.08
N GLU A 123 -0.07 -15.84 -0.25
CA GLU A 123 -0.29 -14.67 -1.11
C GLU A 123 -1.52 -13.85 -0.66
N LYS A 124 -2.63 -14.52 -0.33
CA LYS A 124 -3.86 -13.88 0.14
C LYS A 124 -3.68 -13.13 1.48
N GLU A 125 -2.80 -13.64 2.34
CA GLU A 125 -2.52 -13.04 3.65
C GLU A 125 -1.62 -11.83 3.49
N VAL A 126 -0.61 -11.91 2.60
CA VAL A 126 0.22 -10.75 2.26
C VAL A 126 -0.64 -9.60 1.76
N LEU A 127 -1.57 -9.88 0.84
CA LEU A 127 -2.50 -8.88 0.31
C LEU A 127 -3.45 -8.32 1.39
N LEU A 128 -3.95 -9.17 2.29
CA LEU A 128 -4.80 -8.74 3.40
C LEU A 128 -4.04 -7.79 4.33
N VAL A 129 -2.81 -8.18 4.70
CA VAL A 129 -1.98 -7.38 5.61
C VAL A 129 -1.60 -6.06 4.93
N ALA A 130 -1.22 -6.09 3.66
CA ALA A 130 -0.97 -4.91 2.83
C ALA A 130 -2.17 -3.94 2.78
N GLY A 131 -3.38 -4.43 2.51
CA GLY A 131 -4.58 -3.60 2.49
C GLY A 131 -4.93 -3.05 3.87
N SER A 132 -4.78 -3.85 4.93
CA SER A 132 -5.02 -3.43 6.32
C SER A 132 -3.99 -2.39 6.80
N THR A 133 -2.76 -2.55 6.35
CA THR A 133 -1.68 -1.58 6.51
C THR A 133 -2.02 -0.26 5.85
N GLY A 134 -2.50 -0.29 4.60
CA GLY A 134 -2.92 0.91 3.88
C GLY A 134 -3.98 1.68 4.66
N ILE A 135 -5.03 0.99 5.12
CA ILE A 135 -6.04 1.56 6.03
C ILE A 135 -5.37 2.18 7.27
N SER A 136 -4.45 1.45 7.92
CA SER A 136 -3.82 1.91 9.16
C SER A 136 -3.00 3.17 8.93
N TYR A 137 -2.26 3.22 7.82
CA TYR A 137 -1.47 4.39 7.45
C TYR A 137 -2.38 5.59 7.12
N GLU A 138 -3.35 5.38 6.24
CA GLU A 138 -4.24 6.42 5.71
C GLU A 138 -5.14 7.04 6.77
N PHE A 139 -5.67 6.22 7.70
CA PHE A 139 -6.71 6.67 8.62
C PHE A 139 -6.24 6.77 10.08
N VAL A 140 -5.32 5.91 10.50
CA VAL A 140 -4.77 5.96 11.86
C VAL A 140 -3.57 6.90 11.91
N GLY A 141 -2.66 6.82 10.93
CA GLY A 141 -1.48 7.68 10.85
C GLY A 141 -1.80 9.17 10.71
N THR A 142 -2.86 9.51 9.98
CA THR A 142 -3.34 10.89 9.79
C THR A 142 -4.24 11.39 10.93
N GLY A 143 -4.68 10.50 11.82
CA GLY A 143 -5.66 10.79 12.87
C GLY A 143 -7.09 10.95 12.36
N GLU A 144 -7.37 10.67 11.08
CA GLU A 144 -8.71 10.78 10.49
C GLU A 144 -9.73 9.87 11.20
N ILE A 145 -9.26 8.77 11.80
CA ILE A 145 -10.08 7.87 12.63
C ILE A 145 -10.78 8.54 13.79
N PHE A 146 -10.21 9.61 14.32
CA PHE A 146 -10.80 10.38 15.40
C PHE A 146 -11.71 11.50 14.89
N ARG A 147 -11.54 11.94 13.65
CA ARG A 147 -12.26 13.07 13.05
C ARG A 147 -13.53 12.63 12.33
N ASN A 148 -13.46 11.54 11.56
CA ASN A 148 -14.56 11.07 10.72
C ASN A 148 -14.64 9.53 10.64
N PRO A 149 -15.04 8.85 11.73
CA PRO A 149 -15.10 7.39 11.77
C PRO A 149 -16.08 6.77 10.76
N LEU A 150 -17.18 7.47 10.43
CA LEU A 150 -18.15 7.00 9.44
C LEU A 150 -17.61 7.11 8.01
N GLY A 151 -16.90 8.20 7.70
CA GLY A 151 -16.21 8.38 6.42
C GLY A 151 -15.20 7.27 6.16
N ILE A 152 -14.54 6.77 7.20
CA ILE A 152 -13.58 5.66 7.08
C ILE A 152 -14.26 4.35 6.73
N PHE A 153 -15.41 4.03 7.31
CA PHE A 153 -16.12 2.80 6.93
C PHE A 153 -16.49 2.80 5.44
N LEU A 154 -16.84 3.98 4.92
CA LEU A 154 -17.09 4.19 3.50
C LEU A 154 -15.78 4.08 2.69
N ALA A 155 -14.71 4.77 3.07
CA ALA A 155 -13.47 4.83 2.31
C ALA A 155 -12.55 3.61 2.47
N ALA A 156 -12.72 2.79 3.51
CA ALA A 156 -11.80 1.70 3.82
C ALA A 156 -11.67 0.68 2.68
N PRO A 157 -12.73 0.25 1.98
CA PRO A 157 -12.56 -0.71 0.88
C PRO A 157 -11.87 -0.10 -0.34
N LEU A 158 -11.98 1.21 -0.56
CA LEU A 158 -11.15 1.91 -1.55
C LEU A 158 -9.67 1.82 -1.16
N ALA A 159 -9.32 2.17 0.09
CA ALA A 159 -7.95 2.05 0.58
C ALA A 159 -7.42 0.61 0.48
N VAL A 160 -8.22 -0.40 0.86
CA VAL A 160 -7.82 -1.81 0.73
C VAL A 160 -7.48 -2.16 -0.71
N VAL A 161 -8.32 -1.77 -1.68
CA VAL A 161 -8.11 -2.11 -3.09
C VAL A 161 -6.87 -1.40 -3.66
N VAL A 162 -6.71 -0.11 -3.38
CA VAL A 162 -5.56 0.68 -3.85
C VAL A 162 -4.27 0.15 -3.25
N TYR A 163 -4.20 0.01 -1.93
CA TYR A 163 -2.98 -0.46 -1.29
C TYR A 163 -2.69 -1.91 -1.66
N ALA A 164 -3.70 -2.79 -1.73
CA ALA A 164 -3.48 -4.14 -2.28
C ALA A 164 -2.83 -4.07 -3.67
N ALA A 165 -3.28 -3.17 -4.57
CA ALA A 165 -2.66 -2.98 -5.88
C ALA A 165 -1.18 -2.58 -5.80
N ILE A 166 -0.83 -1.62 -4.93
CA ILE A 166 0.55 -1.17 -4.69
C ILE A 166 1.44 -2.36 -4.30
N PHE A 167 0.93 -3.25 -3.45
CA PHE A 167 1.71 -4.36 -2.90
C PHE A 167 1.72 -5.63 -3.76
N VAL A 168 0.76 -5.81 -4.69
CA VAL A 168 0.69 -7.03 -5.52
C VAL A 168 2.01 -7.25 -6.26
N LEU A 169 2.52 -6.22 -6.94
CA LEU A 169 3.71 -6.35 -7.80
C LEU A 169 5.01 -6.56 -7.00
N PRO A 170 5.35 -5.72 -6.00
CA PRO A 170 6.58 -5.89 -5.23
C PRO A 170 6.63 -7.22 -4.49
N MET A 171 5.50 -7.64 -3.89
CA MET A 171 5.46 -8.85 -3.08
C MET A 171 5.65 -10.15 -3.89
N GLN A 172 5.53 -10.12 -5.22
CA GLN A 172 5.84 -11.30 -6.06
C GLN A 172 7.30 -11.76 -5.94
N VAL A 173 8.19 -10.85 -5.54
CA VAL A 173 9.63 -11.12 -5.40
C VAL A 173 9.95 -11.82 -4.08
N ILE A 174 9.16 -11.59 -3.03
CA ILE A 174 9.46 -12.13 -1.70
C ILE A 174 9.11 -13.62 -1.63
N THR A 175 10.06 -14.41 -1.15
CA THR A 175 9.80 -15.79 -0.71
C THR A 175 9.75 -15.82 0.81
N PHE A 176 8.58 -16.16 1.35
CA PHE A 176 8.36 -16.28 2.80
C PHE A 176 8.80 -17.66 3.28
N THR A 177 9.95 -17.74 3.94
CA THR A 177 10.58 -19.01 4.36
C THR A 177 10.43 -19.31 5.85
N GLY A 178 9.79 -18.44 6.62
CA GLY A 178 9.63 -18.64 8.06
C GLY A 178 8.67 -19.78 8.42
N GLU A 179 8.79 -20.33 9.62
CA GLU A 179 7.98 -21.48 10.07
C GLU A 179 6.71 -21.06 10.83
N ASN A 180 6.64 -19.80 11.28
CA ASN A 180 5.54 -19.35 12.11
C ASN A 180 4.28 -19.02 11.28
N THR A 181 3.20 -19.77 11.53
CA THR A 181 1.89 -19.63 10.86
C THR A 181 0.80 -19.07 11.77
N ARG A 182 1.13 -18.67 13.02
CA ARG A 182 0.16 -18.18 14.00
C ARG A 182 -0.48 -16.87 13.53
N ARG A 183 -1.70 -16.58 14.01
CA ARG A 183 -2.44 -15.33 13.70
C ARG A 183 -1.66 -14.05 13.99
N MET A 184 -0.68 -14.10 14.91
CA MET A 184 0.21 -12.98 15.22
C MET A 184 0.96 -12.45 13.99
N LYS A 185 1.20 -13.28 12.96
CA LYS A 185 1.86 -12.82 11.72
C LYS A 185 1.09 -11.70 11.03
N LEU A 186 -0.24 -11.74 11.04
CA LEU A 186 -1.07 -10.70 10.41
C LEU A 186 -0.94 -9.37 11.15
N VAL A 187 -0.89 -9.44 12.48
CA VAL A 187 -0.72 -8.26 13.35
C VAL A 187 0.70 -7.71 13.22
N ALA A 188 1.72 -8.57 13.31
CA ALA A 188 3.12 -8.18 13.17
C ALA A 188 3.40 -7.58 11.78
N GLY A 189 2.79 -8.11 10.73
CA GLY A 189 2.94 -7.60 9.37
C GLY A 189 2.35 -6.20 9.14
N VAL A 190 1.41 -5.76 9.98
CA VAL A 190 0.92 -4.38 9.99
C VAL A 190 1.73 -3.52 10.96
N LEU A 191 1.79 -3.92 12.23
CA LEU A 191 2.27 -3.07 13.31
C LEU A 191 3.78 -2.88 13.30
N LEU A 192 4.57 -3.92 13.02
CA LEU A 192 6.02 -3.81 13.09
C LEU A 192 6.57 -2.83 12.04
N PRO A 193 6.24 -2.93 10.74
CA PRO A 193 6.68 -1.93 9.78
C PRO A 193 6.16 -0.53 10.14
N PHE A 194 4.91 -0.40 10.58
CA PHE A 194 4.34 0.89 10.99
C PHE A 194 5.13 1.54 12.12
N VAL A 195 5.39 0.81 13.21
CA VAL A 195 6.17 1.33 14.35
C VAL A 195 7.58 1.72 13.94
N LEU A 196 8.21 0.96 13.03
CA LEU A 196 9.54 1.28 12.52
C LEU A 196 9.56 2.51 11.60
N THR A 197 8.45 2.85 10.94
CA THR A 197 8.35 4.08 10.15
C THR A 197 8.25 5.35 10.99
N ILE A 198 7.72 5.27 12.21
CA ILE A 198 7.55 6.44 13.11
C ILE A 198 8.89 7.18 13.37
N PRO A 199 9.97 6.55 13.87
CA PRO A 199 11.22 7.26 14.14
C PRO A 199 11.84 7.84 12.85
N VAL A 200 11.68 7.14 11.72
CA VAL A 200 12.18 7.64 10.42
C VAL A 200 11.40 8.87 9.97
N ALA A 201 10.08 8.85 10.09
CA ALA A 201 9.24 10.01 9.80
C ALA A 201 9.60 11.21 10.68
N LEU A 202 9.82 11.01 11.98
CA LEU A 202 10.23 12.07 12.91
C LEU A 202 11.58 12.68 12.52
N VAL A 203 12.56 11.85 12.17
CA VAL A 203 13.88 12.32 11.71
C VAL A 203 13.76 13.10 10.40
N LEU A 204 12.97 12.60 9.44
CA LEU A 204 12.73 13.28 8.17
C LEU A 204 12.08 14.65 8.39
N TYR A 205 11.04 14.70 9.21
CA TYR A 205 10.35 15.95 9.52
C TYR A 205 11.31 16.96 10.14
N LEU A 206 12.11 16.54 11.13
CA LEU A 206 13.10 17.39 11.77
C LEU A 206 14.15 17.91 10.78
N VAL A 207 14.66 17.06 9.90
CA VAL A 207 15.61 17.45 8.86
C VAL A 207 14.99 18.46 7.91
N LEU A 208 13.80 18.19 7.38
CA LEU A 208 13.11 19.08 6.43
C LEU A 208 12.78 20.44 7.06
N SER A 209 12.34 20.48 8.31
CA SER A 209 12.12 21.74 9.06
C SER A 209 13.42 22.53 9.29
N LEU A 210 14.55 21.86 9.56
CA LEU A 210 15.85 22.55 9.70
C LEU A 210 16.29 23.25 8.41
N PHE A 211 15.87 22.76 7.25
CA PHE A 211 16.15 23.36 5.95
C PHE A 211 15.06 24.33 5.47
N GLY A 212 14.03 24.61 6.29
CA GLY A 212 12.93 25.52 5.94
C GLY A 212 12.05 25.01 4.79
N ILE A 213 12.00 23.70 4.59
CA ILE A 213 11.17 23.05 3.56
C ILE A 213 9.74 22.82 4.07
N LEU A 214 9.60 22.62 5.39
CA LEU A 214 8.35 22.50 6.16
C LEU A 214 8.26 23.67 7.14
#